data_AF-L0P9I5-F1
#
_entry.id   AF-L0P9I5-F1
#
_cell.length_a   1.000
_cell.length_b   1.000
_cell.length_c   1.000
_cell.angle_alpha   90.00
_cell.angle_beta   90.00
_cell.angle_gamma   90.00
#
_symmetry.space_group_name_H-M   'P 1'
#
loop_
_entity.id
_entity.type
_entity.pdbx_description
1 polymer ?
#
loop_
_entity_poly.entity_id
_entity_poly.type
_entity_poly.pdbx_seq_one_letter_code
_entity_poly.pdbx_strand_id
1 'polypeptide(L)'
;MDQLSTIEDIDNASLNLEQEKVGVEKKRKRRPARRQVEGREKTGELMPPQTGQVFNIWYGKWAGGDKEDKYINKNKSETRCNIKRDSGYTKGDKIKGAYFCLFFARGSCSDGPDCTFLHRLPNVHDIYSPNVDCFGRDKHSDYRDDMGGVGSFMRQNHTLYCGRIHVTDDIEEIVARHFSEWGEVERIRVLNSRGVAFITYVNEANAQFAKEAMAHQSLENNEVLNVRWATQDPNPVSQARDAKRVEEQAAEAIRRALPKNFIAELEGRGKKIKRDDFGLDGYDVPDDIWYARCASAVNPAIKTLQNSTKTEKNEPSFDPLTIQEVFDTEANEIFSSTTLDTLRSLDNVYTVQSFDSNVDNSSRLVAYASDED
;
A
#
# COMPACT_ATOMS: atom_id res chain seq x y z
N MET A 1 -37.28 -71.00 -20.14
CA MET A 1 -38.49 -70.32 -20.60
C MET A 1 -38.64 -69.08 -19.73
N ASP A 2 -38.50 -67.85 -20.15
CA ASP A 2 -38.18 -67.18 -21.42
C ASP A 2 -37.80 -65.74 -20.99
N GLN A 3 -36.64 -65.24 -21.38
CA GLN A 3 -36.45 -64.26 -22.46
C GLN A 3 -37.13 -62.88 -22.27
N LEU A 4 -36.25 -61.86 -22.22
CA LEU A 4 -36.30 -60.55 -22.91
C LEU A 4 -37.47 -59.57 -22.67
N SER A 5 -37.15 -58.43 -22.03
CA SER A 5 -37.49 -57.03 -22.40
C SER A 5 -37.22 -56.15 -21.16
N THR A 6 -36.49 -55.03 -21.14
CA THR A 6 -36.00 -54.10 -22.18
C THR A 6 -34.94 -53.22 -21.51
N ILE A 7 -33.84 -52.97 -22.20
CA ILE A 7 -32.68 -52.16 -21.76
C ILE A 7 -32.89 -50.65 -22.05
N GLU A 8 -34.13 -50.22 -22.32
CA GLU A 8 -34.41 -48.89 -22.87
C GLU A 8 -34.65 -47.76 -21.84
N ASP A 9 -34.62 -48.06 -20.53
CA ASP A 9 -34.98 -47.07 -19.50
C ASP A 9 -33.78 -46.36 -18.83
N ILE A 10 -32.54 -46.66 -19.23
CA ILE A 10 -31.34 -46.05 -18.61
C ILE A 10 -30.74 -44.92 -19.47
N ASP A 11 -31.04 -44.85 -20.76
CA ASP A 11 -30.42 -43.88 -21.68
C ASP A 11 -31.10 -42.50 -21.74
N ASN A 12 -32.23 -42.30 -21.05
CA ASN A 12 -32.93 -41.00 -21.02
C ASN A 12 -32.69 -40.19 -19.73
N ALA A 13 -31.83 -40.65 -18.82
CA ALA A 13 -31.43 -39.87 -17.64
C ALA A 13 -30.23 -38.93 -17.90
N SER A 14 -29.76 -38.85 -19.15
CA SER A 14 -28.49 -38.20 -19.50
C SER A 14 -28.62 -37.03 -20.48
N LEU A 15 -29.77 -36.38 -20.60
CA LEU A 15 -29.91 -35.17 -21.43
C LEU A 15 -30.94 -34.19 -20.84
N ASN A 16 -30.70 -33.72 -19.62
CA ASN A 16 -31.23 -32.44 -19.16
C ASN A 16 -30.23 -31.80 -18.20
N LEU A 17 -29.04 -31.49 -18.73
CA LEU A 17 -28.29 -30.33 -18.25
C LEU A 17 -29.11 -29.11 -18.67
N GLU A 18 -30.11 -28.77 -17.84
CA GLU A 18 -30.77 -27.49 -17.89
C GLU A 18 -29.66 -26.43 -17.90
N GLN A 19 -29.52 -25.77 -19.05
CA GLN A 19 -28.72 -24.58 -19.15
C GLN A 19 -29.34 -23.59 -18.18
N GLU A 20 -28.78 -23.52 -16.97
CA GLU A 20 -29.03 -22.47 -16.02
C GLU A 20 -28.71 -21.18 -16.79
N LYS A 21 -29.76 -20.54 -17.30
CA LYS A 21 -29.64 -19.25 -17.95
C LYS A 21 -29.12 -18.34 -16.85
N VAL A 22 -27.81 -18.09 -16.86
CA VAL A 22 -27.17 -17.06 -16.06
C VAL A 22 -27.93 -15.78 -16.42
N GLY A 23 -28.91 -15.47 -15.58
CA GLY A 23 -29.71 -14.27 -15.73
C GLY A 23 -28.72 -13.14 -15.68
N VAL A 24 -28.55 -12.44 -16.81
CA VAL A 24 -27.78 -11.20 -16.82
C VAL A 24 -28.48 -10.29 -15.82
N GLU A 25 -27.95 -10.21 -14.61
CA GLU A 25 -28.44 -9.31 -13.58
C GLU A 25 -28.41 -7.92 -14.20
N LYS A 26 -29.61 -7.40 -14.50
CA LYS A 26 -29.77 -6.04 -14.99
C LYS A 26 -29.24 -5.15 -13.88
N LYS A 27 -27.99 -4.65 -14.05
CA LYS A 27 -27.34 -3.74 -13.10
C LYS A 27 -28.31 -2.59 -12.82
N ARG A 28 -28.91 -2.60 -11.62
CA ARG A 28 -29.83 -1.55 -11.21
C ARG A 28 -29.05 -0.25 -11.24
N LYS A 29 -29.57 0.75 -11.96
CA LYS A 29 -28.95 2.08 -11.98
C LYS A 29 -28.85 2.57 -10.54
N ARG A 30 -27.66 3.00 -10.12
CA ARG A 30 -27.44 3.52 -8.77
C ARG A 30 -28.39 4.71 -8.58
N ARG A 31 -29.11 4.73 -7.46
CA ARG A 31 -29.92 5.89 -7.06
C ARG A 31 -29.04 7.14 -6.96
N PRO A 32 -29.55 8.34 -7.24
CA PRO A 32 -28.81 9.58 -7.01
C PRO A 32 -28.46 9.72 -5.51
N ALA A 33 -27.34 10.37 -5.22
CA ALA A 33 -26.95 10.66 -3.84
C ALA A 33 -27.92 11.66 -3.20
N ARG A 34 -28.15 11.55 -1.89
CA ARG A 34 -29.02 12.46 -1.14
C ARG A 34 -28.28 13.74 -0.78
N ARG A 35 -28.99 14.88 -0.78
CA ARG A 35 -28.51 16.13 -0.16
C ARG A 35 -28.67 16.01 1.36
N GLN A 36 -27.58 16.12 2.11
CA GLN A 36 -27.58 15.86 3.56
C GLN A 36 -28.03 17.09 4.35
N VAL A 37 -27.60 18.27 3.92
CA VAL A 37 -27.95 19.57 4.53
C VAL A 37 -28.55 20.46 3.44
N GLU A 38 -29.51 21.30 3.83
CA GLU A 38 -30.11 22.28 2.94
C GLU A 38 -29.25 23.53 2.88
N GLY A 39 -28.60 23.74 1.73
CA GLY A 39 -27.68 24.86 1.55
C GLY A 39 -26.33 24.64 2.22
N ARG A 40 -25.34 25.41 1.77
CA ARG A 40 -24.03 25.46 2.42
C ARG A 40 -24.09 26.57 3.45
N GLU A 41 -24.01 26.24 4.74
CA GLU A 41 -23.72 27.25 5.74
C GLU A 41 -22.42 27.95 5.32
N LYS A 42 -22.49 29.27 5.14
CA LYS A 42 -21.34 30.03 4.69
C LYS A 42 -20.28 29.96 5.78
N THR A 43 -19.22 29.21 5.51
CA THR A 43 -17.99 29.00 6.31
C THR A 43 -17.34 30.30 6.85
N GLY A 44 -17.86 31.50 6.54
CA GLY A 44 -17.33 32.79 6.98
C GLY A 44 -18.29 33.70 7.74
N GLU A 45 -19.57 33.34 7.96
CA GLU A 45 -20.51 34.22 8.67
C GLU A 45 -20.60 33.93 10.18
N LEU A 46 -20.24 32.72 10.63
CA LEU A 46 -20.22 32.41 12.06
C LEU A 46 -18.82 32.65 12.63
N MET A 47 -18.60 33.84 13.19
CA MET A 47 -17.40 34.13 13.97
C MET A 47 -17.28 33.06 15.06
N PRO A 48 -16.11 32.39 15.22
CA PRO A 48 -15.98 31.32 16.20
C PRO A 48 -16.29 31.86 17.60
N PRO A 49 -16.82 31.02 18.50
CA PRO A 49 -17.14 31.45 19.85
C PRO A 49 -15.93 32.13 20.49
N GLN A 50 -16.18 33.23 21.21
CA GLN A 50 -15.14 34.04 21.81
C GLN A 50 -14.40 33.22 22.87
N THR A 51 -13.23 32.72 22.49
CA THR A 51 -12.37 31.86 23.31
C THR A 51 -11.17 32.62 23.85
N GLY A 52 -10.92 33.85 23.38
CA GLY A 52 -9.80 34.68 23.80
C GLY A 52 -10.15 36.17 23.74
N GLN A 53 -9.20 37.01 24.14
CA GLN A 53 -9.41 38.46 24.24
C GLN A 53 -9.37 39.18 22.89
N VAL A 54 -8.49 38.75 21.98
CA VAL A 54 -8.26 39.44 20.70
C VAL A 54 -8.54 38.51 19.53
N PHE A 55 -9.40 38.90 18.59
CA PHE A 55 -9.64 38.11 17.39
C PHE A 55 -8.57 38.41 16.33
N ASN A 56 -7.81 37.39 15.92
CA ASN A 56 -6.84 37.50 14.84
C ASN A 56 -7.52 37.27 13.48
N ILE A 57 -7.66 38.35 12.72
CA ILE A 57 -8.35 38.37 11.41
C ILE A 57 -7.62 37.52 10.36
N TRP A 58 -6.28 37.52 10.36
CA TRP A 58 -5.47 36.76 9.38
C TRP A 58 -5.60 35.25 9.53
N TYR A 59 -5.74 34.76 10.76
CA TYR A 59 -5.86 33.33 11.04
C TYR A 59 -7.29 32.88 11.36
N GLY A 60 -8.25 33.81 11.36
CA GLY A 60 -9.65 33.55 11.72
C GLY A 60 -9.81 32.93 13.11
N LYS A 61 -8.96 33.30 14.07
CA LYS A 61 -8.86 32.65 15.39
C LYS A 61 -8.73 33.68 16.51
N TRP A 62 -9.34 33.40 17.65
CA TRP A 62 -9.07 34.15 18.88
C TRP A 62 -7.66 33.87 19.42
N ALA A 63 -7.00 34.92 19.88
CA ALA A 63 -5.71 34.95 20.53
C ALA A 63 -5.88 35.39 22.00
N GLY A 64 -5.00 34.90 22.88
CA GLY A 64 -5.04 35.20 24.31
C GLY A 64 -6.12 34.46 25.11
N GLY A 65 -6.58 33.30 24.62
CA GLY A 65 -7.39 32.34 25.37
C GLY A 65 -6.56 31.18 25.92
N ASP A 66 -7.07 30.46 26.92
CA ASP A 66 -6.40 29.27 27.47
C ASP A 66 -6.20 28.21 26.38
N LYS A 67 -4.93 27.80 26.17
CA LYS A 67 -4.55 26.79 25.15
C LYS A 67 -5.19 25.42 25.43
N GLU A 68 -5.46 25.13 26.70
CA GLU A 68 -5.97 23.84 27.18
C GLU A 68 -7.43 23.59 26.75
N ASP A 69 -8.24 24.64 26.58
CA ASP A 69 -9.64 24.51 26.16
C ASP A 69 -9.79 23.92 24.75
N LYS A 70 -8.81 24.13 23.87
CA LYS A 70 -8.89 23.69 22.46
C LYS A 70 -8.83 22.17 22.29
N TYR A 71 -8.18 21.49 23.24
CA TYR A 71 -8.00 20.04 23.22
C TYR A 71 -9.12 19.31 24.00
N ILE A 72 -9.71 20.00 24.96
CA ILE A 72 -10.75 19.47 25.84
C ILE A 72 -12.14 19.74 25.23
N ASN A 73 -12.41 20.96 24.74
CA ASN A 73 -13.71 21.39 24.20
C ASN A 73 -13.87 21.07 22.71
N LYS A 74 -13.84 19.78 22.36
CA LYS A 74 -14.33 19.32 21.07
C LYS A 74 -15.82 19.09 21.17
N ASN A 75 -16.61 19.90 20.48
CA ASN A 75 -18.05 19.69 20.39
C ASN A 75 -18.36 18.47 19.51
N LYS A 76 -19.46 17.81 19.84
CA LYS A 76 -20.05 16.76 19.00
C LYS A 76 -20.47 17.36 17.66
N SER A 77 -20.21 16.66 16.57
CA SER A 77 -20.73 17.04 15.27
C SER A 77 -22.26 16.98 15.24
N GLU A 78 -22.89 17.94 14.57
CA GLU A 78 -24.35 18.03 14.46
C GLU A 78 -24.95 16.91 13.61
N THR A 79 -24.26 16.54 12.52
CA THR A 79 -24.71 15.52 11.57
C THR A 79 -23.76 14.34 11.48
N ARG A 80 -24.30 13.18 11.09
CA ARG A 80 -23.57 11.95 10.79
C ARG A 80 -24.08 11.36 9.49
N CYS A 81 -23.15 10.98 8.62
CA CYS A 81 -23.47 10.35 7.35
C CYS A 81 -24.04 8.93 7.55
N ASN A 82 -25.09 8.58 6.81
CA ASN A 82 -25.61 7.21 6.75
C ASN A 82 -25.41 6.66 5.35
N ILE A 83 -24.45 5.74 5.20
CA ILE A 83 -24.05 5.19 3.90
C ILE A 83 -25.24 4.57 3.15
N LYS A 84 -26.12 3.83 3.84
CA LYS A 84 -27.27 3.19 3.21
C LYS A 84 -28.33 4.17 2.72
N ARG A 85 -28.36 5.41 3.20
CA ARG A 85 -29.35 6.42 2.78
C ARG A 85 -28.77 7.47 1.85
N ASP A 86 -27.54 7.88 2.12
CA ASP A 86 -26.94 9.05 1.49
C ASP A 86 -26.07 8.70 0.29
N SER A 87 -25.53 7.47 0.23
CA SER A 87 -24.71 7.04 -0.91
C SER A 87 -25.53 6.91 -2.20
N GLY A 88 -24.89 7.30 -3.30
CA GLY A 88 -25.54 7.28 -4.59
C GLY A 88 -24.65 7.79 -5.72
N TYR A 89 -25.28 8.00 -6.87
CA TYR A 89 -24.67 8.59 -8.04
C TYR A 89 -24.49 10.09 -7.87
N THR A 90 -23.31 10.60 -8.24
CA THR A 90 -23.00 12.04 -8.32
C THR A 90 -22.38 12.40 -9.66
N LYS A 91 -22.17 13.70 -9.95
CA LYS A 91 -21.42 14.14 -11.13
C LYS A 91 -19.98 13.63 -11.12
N GLY A 92 -19.41 13.43 -9.94
CA GLY A 92 -18.08 12.85 -9.77
C GLY A 92 -17.93 11.45 -10.36
N ASP A 93 -18.99 10.62 -10.37
CA ASP A 93 -18.93 9.28 -10.97
C ASP A 93 -18.66 9.32 -12.49
N LYS A 94 -18.95 10.45 -13.17
CA LYS A 94 -18.65 10.64 -14.60
C LYS A 94 -17.19 10.98 -14.85
N ILE A 95 -16.49 11.54 -13.86
CA ILE A 95 -15.10 11.96 -13.96
C ILE A 95 -14.21 10.78 -13.53
N LYS A 96 -13.33 10.33 -14.43
CA LYS A 96 -12.37 9.26 -14.11
C LYS A 96 -11.32 9.80 -13.12
N GLY A 97 -11.03 9.04 -12.07
CA GLY A 97 -10.09 9.46 -11.03
C GLY A 97 -10.62 10.54 -10.09
N ALA A 98 -11.94 10.72 -9.99
CA ALA A 98 -12.53 11.60 -8.99
C ALA A 98 -12.22 11.12 -7.57
N TYR A 99 -12.11 12.09 -6.66
CA TYR A 99 -11.92 11.85 -5.23
C TYR A 99 -13.25 11.76 -4.48
N PHE A 100 -13.21 11.25 -3.26
CA PHE A 100 -14.36 11.21 -2.37
C PHE A 100 -14.70 12.58 -1.81
N CYS A 101 -15.99 12.80 -1.53
CA CYS A 101 -16.44 14.05 -0.95
C CYS A 101 -16.16 14.06 0.57
N LEU A 102 -15.37 15.02 1.04
CA LEU A 102 -15.08 15.18 2.47
C LEU A 102 -16.35 15.51 3.28
N PHE A 103 -17.21 16.38 2.73
CA PHE A 103 -18.46 16.75 3.38
C PHE A 103 -19.45 15.59 3.42
N PHE A 104 -19.42 14.70 2.43
CA PHE A 104 -20.21 13.47 2.45
C PHE A 104 -19.79 12.55 3.60
N ALA A 105 -18.49 12.34 3.80
CA ALA A 105 -17.98 11.56 4.93
C ALA A 105 -18.44 12.14 6.27
N ARG A 106 -18.41 13.48 6.41
CA ARG A 106 -18.87 14.20 7.62
C ARG A 106 -20.39 14.27 7.78
N GLY A 107 -21.18 13.95 6.76
CA GLY A 107 -22.64 14.05 6.84
C GLY A 107 -23.20 15.45 6.57
N SER A 108 -22.44 16.34 5.93
CA SER A 108 -22.78 17.76 5.76
C SER A 108 -22.77 18.23 4.29
N CYS A 109 -22.87 17.33 3.32
CA CYS A 109 -22.84 17.71 1.90
C CYS A 109 -24.17 18.32 1.45
N SER A 110 -24.11 19.58 0.96
CA SER A 110 -25.25 20.33 0.40
C SER A 110 -25.60 19.96 -1.04
N ASP A 111 -24.61 19.48 -1.80
CA ASP A 111 -24.70 19.36 -3.25
C ASP A 111 -25.39 18.06 -3.69
N GLY A 112 -25.31 17.01 -2.87
CA GLY A 112 -25.94 15.71 -3.12
C GLY A 112 -25.61 15.15 -4.52
N PRO A 113 -26.60 14.98 -5.41
CA PRO A 113 -26.38 14.39 -6.74
C PRO A 113 -25.54 15.29 -7.66
N ASP A 114 -25.51 16.60 -7.39
CA ASP A 114 -24.77 17.57 -8.18
C ASP A 114 -23.31 17.70 -7.75
N CYS A 115 -22.86 16.96 -6.73
CA CYS A 115 -21.49 17.02 -6.24
C CYS A 115 -20.49 16.54 -7.29
N THR A 116 -19.38 17.26 -7.42
CA THR A 116 -18.24 16.90 -8.30
C THR A 116 -17.41 15.74 -7.74
N PHE A 117 -17.57 15.43 -6.46
CA PHE A 117 -16.88 14.37 -5.75
C PHE A 117 -17.78 13.14 -5.56
N LEU A 118 -17.18 12.01 -5.21
CA LEU A 118 -17.86 10.72 -5.11
C LEU A 118 -18.59 10.56 -3.76
N HIS A 119 -19.85 10.08 -3.82
CA HIS A 119 -20.66 9.75 -2.63
C HIS A 119 -20.87 8.23 -2.52
N ARG A 120 -19.79 7.52 -2.21
CA ARG A 120 -19.77 6.07 -1.93
C ARG A 120 -18.54 5.75 -1.08
N LEU A 121 -18.47 4.52 -0.57
CA LEU A 121 -17.26 4.04 0.11
C LEU A 121 -16.17 3.67 -0.91
N PRO A 122 -14.89 3.84 -0.54
CA PRO A 122 -13.77 3.37 -1.36
C PRO A 122 -13.83 1.86 -1.60
N ASN A 123 -13.70 1.47 -2.86
CA ASN A 123 -13.61 0.06 -3.26
C ASN A 123 -12.16 -0.30 -3.62
N VAL A 124 -11.87 -1.59 -3.79
CA VAL A 124 -10.54 -2.12 -4.15
C VAL A 124 -10.00 -1.52 -5.47
N HIS A 125 -10.89 -1.07 -6.35
CA HIS A 125 -10.51 -0.44 -7.63
C HIS A 125 -10.15 1.05 -7.53
N ASP A 126 -10.48 1.71 -6.41
CA ASP A 126 -10.22 3.13 -6.20
C ASP A 126 -8.81 3.33 -5.64
N ILE A 127 -7.81 3.20 -6.52
CA ILE A 127 -6.39 3.33 -6.17
C ILE A 127 -5.93 4.77 -6.42
N TYR A 128 -5.34 5.39 -5.40
CA TYR A 128 -4.79 6.76 -5.45
C TYR A 128 -3.27 6.78 -5.36
N SER A 129 -2.67 7.90 -5.75
CA SER A 129 -1.23 8.14 -5.55
C SER A 129 -0.91 8.15 -4.05
N PRO A 130 0.23 7.59 -3.61
CA PRO A 130 0.66 7.63 -2.22
C PRO A 130 0.78 9.05 -1.64
N ASN A 131 0.96 10.08 -2.46
CA ASN A 131 1.11 11.46 -1.98
C ASN A 131 -0.24 12.13 -1.67
N VAL A 132 -1.35 11.53 -2.10
CA VAL A 132 -2.69 12.12 -2.01
C VAL A 132 -3.61 11.20 -1.21
N ASP A 133 -4.49 11.79 -0.43
CA ASP A 133 -5.55 11.14 0.33
C ASP A 133 -6.75 10.77 -0.55
N CYS A 134 -7.64 9.88 -0.11
CA CYS A 134 -8.85 9.50 -0.84
C CYS A 134 -9.78 10.69 -1.12
N PHE A 135 -9.64 11.79 -0.36
CA PHE A 135 -10.36 13.05 -0.54
C PHE A 135 -9.67 14.07 -1.46
N GLY A 136 -8.50 13.74 -2.05
CA GLY A 136 -7.76 14.65 -2.93
C GLY A 136 -6.93 15.70 -2.19
N ARG A 137 -6.61 15.47 -0.91
CA ARG A 137 -5.74 16.33 -0.08
C ARG A 137 -4.31 15.79 -0.09
N ASP A 138 -3.33 16.67 -0.09
CA ASP A 138 -1.92 16.24 -0.06
C ASP A 138 -1.52 15.71 1.33
N LYS A 139 -0.83 14.57 1.31
CA LYS A 139 -0.18 13.97 2.49
C LYS A 139 1.15 14.67 2.76
N HIS A 140 1.56 14.66 4.03
CA HIS A 140 2.79 15.32 4.48
C HIS A 140 3.95 14.30 4.55
N SER A 141 5.19 14.77 4.69
CA SER A 141 6.34 13.88 4.91
C SER A 141 6.21 13.14 6.25
N ASP A 142 5.90 13.89 7.30
CA ASP A 142 5.79 13.38 8.67
C ASP A 142 4.38 13.54 9.22
N TYR A 143 4.07 12.73 10.24
CA TYR A 143 2.85 12.93 11.02
C TYR A 143 2.98 14.19 11.88
N ARG A 144 1.84 14.81 12.14
CA ARG A 144 1.74 15.85 13.18
C ARG A 144 1.94 15.21 14.55
N ASP A 145 2.45 15.97 15.52
CA ASP A 145 2.64 15.52 16.91
C ASP A 145 1.36 14.96 17.55
N ASP A 146 0.20 15.49 17.15
CA ASP A 146 -1.09 15.04 17.64
C ASP A 146 -1.68 13.83 16.90
N MET A 147 -0.95 13.28 15.91
CA MET A 147 -1.41 12.24 14.98
C MET A 147 -2.73 12.61 14.27
N GLY A 148 -3.01 13.92 14.16
CA GLY A 148 -4.16 14.48 13.47
C GLY A 148 -3.96 14.59 11.96
N GLY A 149 -4.90 15.25 11.28
CA GLY A 149 -4.75 15.64 9.87
C GLY A 149 -4.79 14.50 8.85
N VAL A 150 -4.12 14.67 7.71
CA VAL A 150 -4.21 13.78 6.55
C VAL A 150 -3.32 12.53 6.73
N GLY A 151 -2.18 12.66 7.39
CA GLY A 151 -1.20 11.59 7.57
C GLY A 151 0.06 11.79 6.73
N SER A 152 0.99 10.84 6.86
CA SER A 152 2.26 10.80 6.13
C SER A 152 2.16 9.95 4.87
N PHE A 153 2.91 10.29 3.81
CA PHE A 153 3.11 9.41 2.66
C PHE A 153 4.28 8.42 2.85
N MET A 154 5.19 8.70 3.79
CA MET A 154 6.40 7.88 4.04
C MET A 154 6.05 6.53 4.67
N ARG A 155 4.94 6.48 5.42
CA ARG A 155 4.43 5.27 6.06
C ARG A 155 2.96 5.08 5.72
N GLN A 156 2.64 3.90 5.19
CA GLN A 156 1.25 3.50 4.98
C GLN A 156 0.62 3.07 6.31
N ASN A 157 -0.45 3.78 6.70
CA ASN A 157 -1.15 3.52 7.94
C ASN A 157 -2.60 3.10 7.66
N HIS A 158 -2.90 1.85 8.01
CA HIS A 158 -4.24 1.27 7.92
C HIS A 158 -4.99 1.32 9.27
N THR A 159 -4.28 1.71 10.32
CA THR A 159 -4.70 1.65 11.72
C THR A 159 -5.14 3.02 12.24
N LEU A 160 -6.35 3.08 12.79
CA LEU A 160 -6.89 4.24 13.48
C LEU A 160 -6.88 4.03 14.99
N TYR A 161 -6.49 5.08 15.70
CA TYR A 161 -6.71 5.23 17.14
C TYR A 161 -8.08 5.88 17.36
N CYS A 162 -8.92 5.24 18.16
CA CYS A 162 -10.17 5.81 18.64
C CYS A 162 -10.12 5.90 20.16
N GLY A 163 -10.22 7.10 20.72
CA GLY A 163 -10.21 7.32 22.16
C GLY A 163 -11.42 8.12 22.64
N ARG A 164 -11.54 8.24 23.97
CA ARG A 164 -12.70 8.81 24.66
C ARG A 164 -13.98 8.01 24.42
N ILE A 165 -13.85 6.68 24.35
CA ILE A 165 -14.98 5.76 24.30
C ILE A 165 -15.41 5.50 25.74
N HIS A 166 -16.71 5.61 26.03
CA HIS A 166 -17.29 5.29 27.32
C HIS A 166 -17.21 3.77 27.53
N VAL A 167 -16.69 3.37 28.69
CA VAL A 167 -16.49 1.97 28.99
C VAL A 167 -17.83 1.32 29.35
N THR A 168 -18.30 0.40 28.52
CA THR A 168 -19.43 -0.51 28.77
C THR A 168 -18.96 -1.96 28.54
N ASP A 169 -19.79 -2.95 28.86
CA ASP A 169 -19.41 -4.35 28.61
C ASP A 169 -19.50 -4.69 27.11
N ASP A 170 -20.37 -4.01 26.37
CA ASP A 170 -20.65 -4.26 24.95
C ASP A 170 -19.82 -3.38 23.97
N ILE A 171 -18.75 -2.71 24.42
CA ILE A 171 -17.98 -1.76 23.59
C ILE A 171 -17.49 -2.40 22.29
N GLU A 172 -17.02 -3.64 22.35
CA GLU A 172 -16.44 -4.33 21.19
C GLU A 172 -17.46 -4.47 20.07
N GLU A 173 -18.70 -4.83 20.42
CA GLU A 173 -19.79 -4.95 19.45
C GLU A 173 -20.19 -3.59 18.90
N ILE A 174 -20.27 -2.56 19.74
CA ILE A 174 -20.64 -1.20 19.33
C ILE A 174 -19.59 -0.62 18.36
N VAL A 175 -18.31 -0.77 18.69
CA VAL A 175 -17.19 -0.35 17.83
C VAL A 175 -17.23 -1.13 16.53
N ALA A 176 -17.38 -2.46 16.58
CA ALA A 176 -17.47 -3.28 15.38
C ALA A 176 -18.64 -2.88 14.48
N ARG A 177 -19.83 -2.65 15.05
CA ARG A 177 -21.05 -2.27 14.34
C ARG A 177 -20.87 -0.94 13.60
N HIS A 178 -20.29 0.07 14.24
CA HIS A 178 -20.14 1.39 13.63
C HIS A 178 -18.94 1.50 12.69
N PHE A 179 -17.81 0.86 12.98
CA PHE A 179 -16.61 0.97 12.13
C PHE A 179 -16.68 0.03 10.91
N SER A 180 -17.41 -1.09 10.99
CA SER A 180 -17.62 -1.98 9.83
C SER A 180 -18.48 -1.36 8.73
N GLU A 181 -19.29 -0.34 9.04
CA GLU A 181 -20.09 0.36 8.02
C GLU A 181 -19.20 1.10 7.01
N TRP A 182 -18.03 1.58 7.43
CA TRP A 182 -17.17 2.44 6.62
C TRP A 182 -16.20 1.69 5.71
N GLY A 183 -16.08 0.38 5.85
CA GLY A 183 -15.21 -0.44 5.02
C GLY A 183 -14.85 -1.77 5.67
N GLU A 184 -14.14 -2.60 4.93
CA GLU A 184 -13.68 -3.90 5.41
C GLU A 184 -12.60 -3.74 6.49
N VAL A 185 -12.92 -4.22 7.68
CA VAL A 185 -12.05 -4.18 8.85
C VAL A 185 -11.29 -5.50 8.95
N GLU A 186 -9.98 -5.41 9.10
CA GLU A 186 -9.12 -6.58 9.30
C GLU A 186 -9.11 -7.03 10.76
N ARG A 187 -8.87 -6.08 11.68
CA ARG A 187 -8.83 -6.37 13.12
C ARG A 187 -9.31 -5.17 13.94
N ILE A 188 -10.01 -5.47 15.02
CA ILE A 188 -10.41 -4.52 16.04
C ILE A 188 -9.79 -4.97 17.35
N ARG A 189 -9.05 -4.09 18.01
CA ARG A 189 -8.51 -4.33 19.36
C ARG A 189 -9.03 -3.24 20.28
N VAL A 190 -9.91 -3.59 21.20
CA VAL A 190 -10.40 -2.68 22.23
C VAL A 190 -9.60 -2.88 23.51
N LEU A 191 -9.30 -1.79 24.20
CA LEU A 191 -8.65 -1.77 25.49
C LEU A 191 -9.58 -1.09 26.50
N ASN A 192 -10.39 -1.90 27.18
CA ASN A 192 -11.44 -1.45 28.09
C ASN A 192 -10.88 -0.62 29.26
N SER A 193 -9.67 -0.91 29.72
CA SER A 193 -9.02 -0.18 30.82
C SER A 193 -8.77 1.29 30.53
N ARG A 194 -8.64 1.68 29.26
CA ARG A 194 -8.39 3.07 28.84
C ARG A 194 -9.52 3.68 28.01
N GLY A 195 -10.56 2.92 27.66
CA GLY A 195 -11.60 3.37 26.73
C GLY A 195 -11.03 3.74 25.36
N VAL A 196 -10.10 2.91 24.85
CA VAL A 196 -9.41 3.12 23.57
C VAL A 196 -9.60 1.90 22.69
N ALA A 197 -9.79 2.12 21.39
CA ALA A 197 -9.82 1.08 20.38
C ALA A 197 -8.82 1.36 19.25
N PHE A 198 -8.22 0.29 18.73
CA PHE A 198 -7.40 0.30 17.52
C PHE A 198 -8.12 -0.48 16.43
N ILE A 199 -8.49 0.22 15.35
CA ILE A 199 -9.20 -0.36 14.22
C ILE A 199 -8.25 -0.40 13.02
N THR A 200 -8.02 -1.58 12.46
CA THR A 200 -7.18 -1.77 11.28
C THR A 200 -8.05 -2.12 10.08
N TYR A 201 -8.02 -1.31 9.04
CA TYR A 201 -8.74 -1.57 7.80
C TYR A 201 -7.89 -2.35 6.79
N VAL A 202 -8.53 -3.06 5.87
CA VAL A 202 -7.83 -3.71 4.76
C VAL A 202 -7.26 -2.64 3.81
N ASN A 203 -8.07 -1.67 3.41
CA ASN A 203 -7.68 -0.60 2.49
C ASN A 203 -7.30 0.69 3.23
N GLU A 204 -6.21 1.34 2.82
CA GLU A 204 -5.79 2.65 3.37
C GLU A 204 -6.87 3.71 3.16
N ALA A 205 -7.50 3.73 1.98
CA ALA A 205 -8.57 4.67 1.65
C ALA A 205 -9.77 4.55 2.59
N ASN A 206 -10.11 3.33 3.05
CA ASN A 206 -11.18 3.13 4.03
C ASN A 206 -10.79 3.68 5.40
N ALA A 207 -9.53 3.53 5.82
CA ALA A 207 -9.05 4.13 7.06
C ALA A 207 -9.10 5.67 7.02
N GLN A 208 -8.66 6.27 5.91
CA GLN A 208 -8.74 7.72 5.68
C GLN A 208 -10.20 8.20 5.72
N PHE A 209 -11.09 7.50 5.04
CA PHE A 209 -12.51 7.83 4.97
C PHE A 209 -13.21 7.70 6.34
N ALA A 210 -12.99 6.57 7.03
CA ALA A 210 -13.55 6.29 8.35
C ALA A 210 -13.07 7.29 9.40
N LYS A 211 -11.81 7.75 9.31
CA LYS A 211 -11.26 8.77 10.22
C LYS A 211 -12.08 10.06 10.18
N GLU A 212 -12.31 10.60 8.99
CA GLU A 212 -13.06 11.86 8.84
C GLU A 212 -14.54 11.70 9.16
N ALA A 213 -15.10 10.52 8.88
CA ALA A 213 -16.50 10.22 9.14
C ALA A 213 -16.82 10.05 10.63
N MET A 214 -15.92 9.41 11.39
CA MET A 214 -16.11 9.12 12.82
C MET A 214 -15.49 10.17 13.75
N ALA A 215 -14.71 11.12 13.22
CA ALA A 215 -14.17 12.22 14.01
C ALA A 215 -15.31 13.08 14.58
N HIS A 216 -15.24 13.40 15.88
CA HIS A 216 -16.23 14.22 16.60
C HIS A 216 -17.65 13.63 16.67
N GLN A 217 -17.82 12.36 16.25
CA GLN A 217 -19.08 11.66 16.39
C GLN A 217 -19.24 11.08 17.79
N SER A 218 -20.44 10.61 18.06
CA SER A 218 -20.73 9.72 19.17
C SER A 218 -21.06 8.32 18.64
N LEU A 219 -20.77 7.29 19.45
CA LEU A 219 -21.29 5.95 19.23
C LEU A 219 -22.74 5.90 19.73
N GLU A 220 -22.98 5.17 20.81
CA GLU A 220 -24.32 4.97 21.40
C GLU A 220 -24.59 5.95 22.57
N ASN A 221 -23.54 6.39 23.26
CA ASN A 221 -23.60 7.36 24.36
C ASN A 221 -23.35 8.80 23.87
N ASN A 222 -23.44 9.80 24.75
CA ASN A 222 -23.15 11.21 24.42
C ASN A 222 -21.66 11.59 24.49
N GLU A 223 -20.79 10.65 24.14
CA GLU A 223 -19.35 10.90 24.06
C GLU A 223 -18.93 11.57 22.75
N VAL A 224 -17.80 12.25 22.76
CA VAL A 224 -17.17 12.81 21.56
C VAL A 224 -15.88 12.05 21.30
N LEU A 225 -15.92 11.20 20.27
CA LEU A 225 -14.80 10.37 19.89
C LEU A 225 -13.61 11.20 19.42
N ASN A 226 -12.41 10.81 19.87
CA ASN A 226 -11.16 11.33 19.35
C ASN A 226 -10.51 10.31 18.42
N VAL A 227 -10.68 10.51 17.11
CA VAL A 227 -10.10 9.64 16.09
C VAL A 227 -8.79 10.24 15.56
N ARG A 228 -7.71 9.46 15.61
CA ARG A 228 -6.35 9.85 15.21
C ARG A 228 -5.66 8.73 14.44
N TRP A 229 -4.57 9.04 13.77
CA TRP A 229 -3.69 8.02 13.21
C TRP A 229 -3.03 7.23 14.35
N ALA A 230 -2.96 5.91 14.24
CA ALA A 230 -2.30 5.11 15.26
C ALA A 230 -0.77 5.15 15.10
N THR A 231 -0.07 5.17 16.23
CA THR A 231 1.36 4.89 16.30
C THR A 231 1.60 3.38 16.13
N GLN A 232 2.86 2.97 15.92
CA GLN A 232 3.20 1.55 15.93
C GLN A 232 2.88 0.96 17.32
N ASP A 233 2.38 -0.27 17.33
CA ASP A 233 2.16 -0.99 18.58
C ASP A 233 3.54 -1.29 19.22
N PRO A 234 3.75 -0.98 20.51
CA PRO A 234 5.02 -1.29 21.19
C PRO A 234 5.28 -2.80 21.34
N ASN A 235 4.28 -3.67 21.16
CA ASN A 235 4.47 -5.12 21.28
C ASN A 235 5.32 -5.67 20.11
N PRO A 236 6.48 -6.32 20.37
CA PRO A 236 7.34 -6.87 19.31
C PRO A 236 6.62 -7.91 18.43
N VAL A 237 5.66 -8.67 18.98
CA VAL A 237 4.89 -9.65 18.20
C VAL A 237 3.97 -8.96 17.18
N SER A 238 3.41 -7.80 17.55
CA SER A 238 2.60 -7.01 16.61
C SER A 238 3.47 -6.39 15.53
N GLN A 239 4.64 -5.87 15.90
CA GLN A 239 5.59 -5.30 14.94
C GLN A 239 6.07 -6.34 13.93
N ALA A 240 6.42 -7.54 14.39
CA ALA A 240 6.83 -8.63 13.50
C ALA A 240 5.71 -9.06 12.55
N ARG A 241 4.45 -9.05 13.01
CA ARG A 241 3.29 -9.34 12.15
C ARG A 241 3.08 -8.25 11.10
N ASP A 242 3.12 -6.98 11.52
CA ASP A 242 2.94 -5.85 10.63
C ASP A 242 4.08 -5.79 9.59
N ALA A 243 5.33 -6.06 10.01
CA ALA A 243 6.47 -6.20 9.11
C ALA A 243 6.28 -7.34 8.10
N LYS A 244 5.87 -8.52 8.56
CA LYS A 244 5.56 -9.67 7.69
C LYS A 244 4.45 -9.34 6.68
N ARG A 245 3.43 -8.59 7.09
CA ARG A 245 2.36 -8.13 6.19
C ARG A 245 2.91 -7.22 5.10
N VAL A 246 3.76 -6.25 5.46
CA VAL A 246 4.39 -5.34 4.49
C VAL A 246 5.31 -6.11 3.53
N GLU A 247 6.07 -7.09 4.04
CA GLU A 247 6.90 -7.98 3.22
C GLU A 247 6.06 -8.82 2.25
N GLU A 248 4.93 -9.36 2.68
CA GLU A 248 4.00 -10.12 1.82
C GLU A 248 3.40 -9.25 0.72
N GLN A 249 2.96 -8.03 1.05
CA GLN A 249 2.46 -7.06 0.07
C GLN A 249 3.55 -6.65 -0.92
N ALA A 250 4.78 -6.43 -0.45
CA ALA A 250 5.92 -6.14 -1.29
C ALA A 250 6.23 -7.32 -2.22
N ALA A 251 6.20 -8.55 -1.71
CA ALA A 251 6.41 -9.77 -2.49
C ALA A 251 5.32 -9.95 -3.56
N GLU A 252 4.05 -9.66 -3.26
CA GLU A 252 2.97 -9.68 -4.25
C GLU A 252 3.16 -8.62 -5.35
N ALA A 253 3.53 -7.40 -4.96
CA ALA A 253 3.81 -6.32 -5.92
C ALA A 253 5.00 -6.68 -6.84
N ILE A 254 6.06 -7.27 -6.28
CA ILE A 254 7.23 -7.76 -7.04
C ILE A 254 6.82 -8.91 -7.97
N ARG A 255 6.04 -9.88 -7.49
CA ARG A 255 5.50 -10.97 -8.33
C ARG A 255 4.66 -10.43 -9.48
N ARG A 256 3.89 -9.37 -9.27
CA ARG A 256 3.11 -8.75 -10.34
C ARG A 256 3.97 -7.99 -11.36
N ALA A 257 5.12 -7.45 -10.93
CA ALA A 257 6.03 -6.70 -11.79
C ALA A 257 6.98 -7.61 -12.60
N LEU A 258 7.33 -8.79 -12.07
CA LEU A 258 8.26 -9.72 -12.71
C LEU A 258 7.67 -10.39 -13.97
N PRO A 259 8.50 -10.71 -14.98
CA PRO A 259 8.06 -11.46 -16.14
C PRO A 259 7.52 -12.84 -15.77
N LYS A 260 6.43 -13.27 -16.44
CA LYS A 260 5.79 -14.57 -16.19
C LYS A 260 6.74 -15.76 -16.31
N ASN A 261 7.71 -15.68 -17.23
CA ASN A 261 8.71 -16.73 -17.42
C ASN A 261 9.60 -16.90 -16.17
N PHE A 262 10.00 -15.77 -15.57
CA PHE A 262 10.82 -15.78 -14.36
C PHE A 262 10.05 -16.30 -13.14
N ILE A 263 8.76 -15.93 -13.03
CA ILE A 263 7.88 -16.48 -11.99
C ILE A 263 7.68 -17.98 -12.18
N ALA A 264 7.44 -18.45 -13.41
CA ALA A 264 7.29 -19.86 -13.70
C ALA A 264 8.57 -20.64 -13.36
N GLU A 265 9.74 -20.05 -13.60
CA GLU A 265 11.02 -20.62 -13.19
C GLU A 265 11.14 -20.72 -11.66
N LEU A 266 10.80 -19.65 -10.92
CA LEU A 266 10.79 -19.62 -9.45
C LEU A 266 9.80 -20.63 -8.84
N GLU A 267 8.65 -20.80 -9.47
CA GLU A 267 7.63 -21.79 -9.07
C GLU A 267 7.99 -23.22 -9.50
N GLY A 268 9.11 -23.43 -10.20
CA GLY A 268 9.53 -24.74 -10.71
C GLY A 268 8.64 -25.31 -11.83
N ARG A 269 7.73 -24.49 -12.37
CA ARG A 269 6.83 -24.81 -13.50
C ARG A 269 7.42 -24.47 -14.86
N GLY A 270 8.58 -23.79 -14.88
CA GLY A 270 9.29 -23.40 -16.09
C GLY A 270 9.94 -24.60 -16.79
N LYS A 271 9.99 -24.55 -18.13
CA LYS A 271 10.75 -25.51 -18.92
C LYS A 271 12.24 -25.32 -18.58
N LYS A 272 12.91 -26.37 -18.09
CA LYS A 272 14.36 -26.32 -17.86
C LYS A 272 15.03 -25.99 -19.19
N ILE A 273 15.70 -24.84 -19.25
CA ILE A 273 16.48 -24.43 -20.42
C ILE A 273 17.61 -25.45 -20.55
N LYS A 274 17.62 -26.19 -21.66
CA LYS A 274 18.78 -27.01 -22.04
C LYS A 274 19.81 -26.13 -22.71
N ARG A 275 21.07 -26.57 -22.67
CA ARG A 275 22.19 -25.84 -23.27
C ARG A 275 21.96 -25.52 -24.76
N ASP A 276 21.18 -26.34 -25.44
CA ASP A 276 20.93 -26.28 -26.88
C ASP A 276 19.62 -25.54 -27.24
N ASP A 277 18.82 -25.10 -26.25
CA ASP A 277 17.46 -24.58 -26.46
C ASP A 277 17.40 -23.07 -26.81
N PHE A 278 18.53 -22.45 -27.21
CA PHE A 278 18.58 -21.00 -27.53
C PHE A 278 18.03 -20.64 -28.92
N GLY A 279 17.65 -21.63 -29.74
CA GLY A 279 16.99 -21.40 -31.03
C GLY A 279 17.89 -20.78 -32.12
N LEU A 280 19.21 -20.84 -31.95
CA LEU A 280 20.19 -20.53 -32.98
C LEU A 280 20.86 -21.83 -33.45
N ASP A 281 20.68 -22.17 -34.72
CA ASP A 281 21.29 -23.35 -35.33
C ASP A 281 22.82 -23.22 -35.32
N GLY A 282 23.50 -24.17 -34.65
CA GLY A 282 24.97 -24.24 -34.58
C GLY A 282 25.63 -23.31 -33.55
N TYR A 283 24.85 -22.62 -32.71
CA TYR A 283 25.41 -21.79 -31.64
C TYR A 283 25.48 -22.58 -30.32
N ASP A 284 26.70 -22.95 -29.92
CA ASP A 284 26.98 -23.59 -28.65
C ASP A 284 27.35 -22.53 -27.61
N VAL A 285 26.62 -22.44 -26.50
CA VAL A 285 26.88 -21.43 -25.46
C VAL A 285 28.20 -21.74 -24.75
N PRO A 286 29.15 -20.78 -24.68
CA PRO A 286 30.42 -20.96 -23.96
C PRO A 286 30.20 -21.35 -22.49
N ASP A 287 31.06 -22.24 -21.98
CA ASP A 287 31.02 -22.74 -20.60
C ASP A 287 31.00 -21.58 -19.58
N ASP A 288 31.82 -20.56 -19.79
CA ASP A 288 31.91 -19.41 -18.90
C ASP A 288 30.58 -18.69 -18.76
N ILE A 289 29.80 -18.57 -19.84
CA ILE A 289 28.51 -17.87 -19.85
C ILE A 289 27.40 -18.78 -19.29
N TRP A 290 27.43 -20.08 -19.59
CA TRP A 290 26.43 -21.03 -19.13
C TRP A 290 26.49 -21.27 -17.61
N TYR A 291 27.72 -21.37 -17.08
CA TYR A 291 28.02 -21.63 -15.67
C TYR A 291 28.23 -20.33 -14.84
N ALA A 292 28.38 -19.15 -15.45
CA ALA A 292 28.39 -17.86 -14.73
C ALA A 292 27.01 -17.46 -14.14
N ARG A 293 26.01 -18.34 -14.18
CA ARG A 293 24.80 -18.15 -13.38
C ARG A 293 25.19 -18.16 -11.91
N CYS A 294 25.21 -16.97 -11.30
CA CYS A 294 25.53 -16.78 -9.89
C CYS A 294 24.75 -17.75 -8.99
N ALA A 295 25.28 -18.04 -7.80
CA ALA A 295 24.62 -18.89 -6.81
C ALA A 295 23.17 -18.46 -6.48
N SER A 296 22.83 -17.19 -6.69
CA SER A 296 21.49 -16.61 -6.52
C SER A 296 20.55 -16.78 -7.73
N ALA A 297 20.99 -17.43 -8.82
CA ALA A 297 20.16 -17.68 -10.00
C ALA A 297 19.11 -18.77 -9.70
N VAL A 298 17.95 -18.68 -10.36
CA VAL A 298 16.81 -19.58 -10.14
C VAL A 298 17.06 -21.01 -10.66
N ASN A 299 18.10 -21.21 -11.46
CA ASN A 299 18.67 -22.51 -11.83
C ASN A 299 20.19 -22.36 -12.03
N PRO A 300 21.01 -22.48 -10.98
CA PRO A 300 22.46 -22.45 -11.14
C PRO A 300 22.88 -23.70 -11.93
N ALA A 301 23.54 -23.51 -13.07
CA ALA A 301 24.21 -24.63 -13.72
C ALA A 301 25.43 -24.96 -12.87
N ILE A 302 25.42 -26.11 -12.19
CA ILE A 302 26.59 -26.57 -11.44
C ILE A 302 27.47 -27.35 -12.40
N LYS A 303 28.72 -26.89 -12.58
CA LYS A 303 29.73 -27.66 -13.30
C LYS A 303 30.18 -28.82 -12.40
N THR A 304 29.54 -29.99 -12.50
CA THR A 304 30.11 -31.21 -11.93
C THR A 304 31.44 -31.47 -12.64
N LEU A 305 32.56 -31.24 -11.96
CA LEU A 305 33.90 -31.63 -12.41
C LEU A 305 33.94 -33.17 -12.52
N GLN A 306 33.53 -33.70 -13.67
CA GLN A 306 33.74 -35.10 -14.01
C GLN A 306 35.19 -35.29 -14.46
N ASN A 307 36.10 -35.51 -13.51
CA ASN A 307 37.33 -36.22 -13.82
C ASN A 307 37.01 -37.70 -14.00
N SER A 308 36.95 -38.10 -15.26
CA SER A 308 37.24 -39.44 -15.80
C SER A 308 36.39 -40.66 -15.37
N THR A 309 36.05 -41.44 -16.39
CA THR A 309 35.59 -42.83 -16.42
C THR A 309 34.10 -43.11 -16.17
N LYS A 310 33.48 -43.63 -17.24
CA LYS A 310 32.17 -44.28 -17.25
C LYS A 310 32.14 -45.41 -16.21
N THR A 311 31.32 -45.29 -15.16
CA THR A 311 30.66 -46.46 -14.57
C THR A 311 29.33 -46.07 -13.92
N GLU A 312 28.35 -46.90 -14.26
CA GLU A 312 27.00 -47.19 -13.75
C GLU A 312 26.31 -46.34 -12.66
N LYS A 313 24.99 -46.24 -12.90
CA LYS A 313 23.88 -45.87 -12.04
C LYS A 313 24.13 -46.15 -10.55
N ASN A 314 23.96 -45.14 -9.70
CA ASN A 314 23.29 -45.25 -8.41
C ASN A 314 22.89 -43.86 -7.93
N GLU A 315 21.64 -43.73 -7.47
CA GLU A 315 21.18 -42.57 -6.68
C GLU A 315 22.02 -42.45 -5.41
N PRO A 316 22.19 -41.23 -4.88
CA PRO A 316 22.30 -41.08 -3.44
C PRO A 316 21.25 -40.13 -2.89
N SER A 317 20.62 -40.64 -1.84
CA SER A 317 19.81 -39.99 -0.82
C SER A 317 20.48 -38.73 -0.25
N PHE A 318 19.63 -37.74 0.01
CA PHE A 318 19.93 -36.51 0.72
C PHE A 318 20.05 -36.80 2.23
N ASP A 319 21.16 -36.39 2.86
CA ASP A 319 21.18 -35.94 4.26
C ASP A 319 22.37 -35.00 4.51
N PRO A 320 22.24 -34.04 5.43
CA PRO A 320 23.02 -32.80 5.43
C PRO A 320 24.19 -32.86 6.42
N LEU A 321 25.39 -32.38 6.06
CA LEU A 321 26.33 -31.90 7.07
C LEU A 321 27.53 -31.10 6.49
N THR A 322 27.71 -29.93 7.13
CA THR A 322 28.97 -29.25 7.48
C THR A 322 29.79 -28.56 6.38
N ILE A 323 29.64 -27.23 6.35
CA ILE A 323 30.50 -26.27 5.68
C ILE A 323 31.83 -26.18 6.45
N GLN A 324 32.95 -26.44 5.77
CA GLN A 324 34.25 -25.89 6.13
C GLN A 324 34.64 -24.88 5.05
N GLU A 325 34.72 -23.61 5.44
CA GLU A 325 35.19 -22.53 4.58
C GLU A 325 36.69 -22.69 4.32
N VAL A 326 37.06 -22.86 3.04
CA VAL A 326 38.43 -22.64 2.58
C VAL A 326 38.40 -21.36 1.76
N PHE A 327 39.02 -20.30 2.30
CA PHE A 327 39.19 -19.04 1.61
C PHE A 327 40.37 -19.17 0.62
N ASP A 328 40.08 -19.16 -0.68
CA ASP A 328 41.08 -18.91 -1.72
C ASP A 328 41.10 -17.42 -2.07
N THR A 329 42.20 -16.74 -1.72
CA THR A 329 42.38 -15.29 -1.75
C THR A 329 42.99 -14.75 -3.06
N GLU A 330 42.69 -15.32 -4.23
CA GLU A 330 43.40 -14.92 -5.47
C GLU A 330 42.52 -14.54 -6.68
N ALA A 331 41.20 -14.43 -6.55
CA ALA A 331 40.31 -14.22 -7.71
C ALA A 331 39.62 -12.85 -7.75
N ASN A 332 40.30 -11.76 -7.40
CA ASN A 332 39.73 -10.41 -7.47
C ASN A 332 40.65 -9.37 -8.15
N GLU A 333 41.29 -9.77 -9.25
CA GLU A 333 41.94 -8.82 -10.16
C GLU A 333 41.23 -8.84 -11.53
N ILE A 334 40.66 -7.69 -11.89
CA ILE A 334 39.77 -7.46 -13.05
C ILE A 334 40.53 -7.61 -14.39
N PHE A 335 41.86 -7.63 -14.37
CA PHE A 335 42.68 -7.73 -15.57
C PHE A 335 43.74 -8.83 -15.42
N SER A 336 43.86 -9.69 -16.43
CA SER A 336 44.91 -10.71 -16.49
C SER A 336 46.30 -10.06 -16.54
N SER A 337 47.30 -10.69 -15.93
CA SER A 337 48.69 -10.23 -15.98
C SER A 337 49.19 -10.05 -17.42
N THR A 338 48.74 -10.91 -18.33
CA THR A 338 49.00 -10.83 -19.77
C THR A 338 48.44 -9.56 -20.40
N THR A 339 47.26 -9.08 -19.99
CA THR A 339 46.69 -7.83 -20.50
C THR A 339 47.44 -6.59 -20.02
N LEU A 340 47.96 -6.60 -18.78
CA LEU A 340 48.75 -5.49 -18.24
C LEU A 340 50.12 -5.35 -18.92
N ASP A 341 50.76 -6.46 -19.25
CA ASP A 341 52.05 -6.45 -19.96
C ASP A 341 51.90 -5.96 -21.40
N THR A 342 50.79 -6.29 -22.08
CA THR A 342 50.51 -5.74 -23.41
C THR A 342 50.25 -4.24 -23.40
N LEU A 343 49.55 -3.71 -22.39
CA LEU A 343 49.31 -2.27 -22.26
C LEU A 343 50.60 -1.50 -21.95
N ARG A 344 51.45 -2.02 -21.06
CA ARG A 344 52.77 -1.42 -20.78
C ARG A 344 53.68 -1.41 -21.99
N SER A 345 53.55 -2.37 -22.89
CA SER A 345 54.30 -2.38 -24.15
C SER A 345 53.83 -1.32 -25.17
N LEU A 346 52.57 -0.87 -25.07
CA LEU A 346 51.98 0.13 -25.96
C LEU A 346 52.25 1.58 -25.52
N ASP A 347 52.44 1.82 -24.22
CA ASP A 347 52.70 3.15 -23.64
C ASP A 347 54.04 3.77 -24.07
N ASN A 348 54.99 2.99 -24.58
CA ASN A 348 56.29 3.50 -25.05
C ASN A 348 56.29 4.08 -26.48
N VAL A 349 55.14 4.13 -27.17
CA VAL A 349 55.07 4.58 -28.57
C VAL A 349 54.42 5.97 -28.74
N TYR A 350 53.75 6.53 -27.73
CA TYR A 350 53.08 7.84 -27.83
C TYR A 350 53.50 8.82 -26.74
N THR A 351 54.51 9.64 -27.01
CA THR A 351 54.75 10.88 -26.24
C THR A 351 53.80 11.97 -26.73
N VAL A 352 52.79 12.32 -25.92
CA VAL A 352 51.92 13.49 -26.14
C VAL A 352 52.21 14.54 -25.07
N GLN A 353 52.54 15.75 -25.52
CA GLN A 353 52.83 16.93 -24.72
C GLN A 353 51.66 17.32 -23.80
N SER A 354 51.95 17.52 -22.51
CA SER A 354 50.99 18.02 -21.52
C SER A 354 50.75 19.53 -21.70
N PHE A 355 49.49 19.91 -21.91
CA PHE A 355 49.02 21.30 -21.83
C PHE A 355 48.59 21.61 -20.38
N ASP A 356 49.20 22.64 -19.79
CA ASP A 356 48.79 23.22 -18.50
C ASP A 356 47.48 24.01 -18.63
N SER A 357 46.56 23.82 -17.68
CA SER A 357 45.38 24.67 -17.51
C SER A 357 45.32 25.26 -16.10
N ASN A 358 45.85 26.48 -16.00
CA ASN A 358 45.64 27.41 -14.90
C ASN A 358 44.25 28.05 -15.10
N VAL A 359 43.31 27.84 -14.16
CA VAL A 359 42.02 28.55 -14.17
C VAL A 359 41.79 29.19 -12.81
N ASP A 360 41.83 30.52 -12.81
CA ASP A 360 41.58 31.44 -11.70
C ASP A 360 40.16 31.30 -11.15
N ASN A 361 40.06 31.01 -9.86
CA ASN A 361 38.80 30.94 -9.13
C ASN A 361 38.49 32.31 -8.50
N SER A 362 37.86 33.21 -9.27
CA SER A 362 37.36 34.50 -8.77
C SER A 362 35.86 34.67 -9.06
N SER A 363 35.02 34.38 -8.06
CA SER A 363 33.71 35.05 -7.89
C SER A 363 33.12 34.76 -6.50
N ARG A 364 33.47 35.66 -5.59
CA ARG A 364 32.80 36.09 -4.35
C ARG A 364 31.36 35.57 -4.11
N LEU A 365 31.22 34.77 -3.05
CA LEU A 365 29.98 34.55 -2.30
C LEU A 365 29.67 35.78 -1.44
N VAL A 366 28.42 36.25 -1.52
CA VAL A 366 27.88 37.42 -0.82
C VAL A 366 27.52 37.04 0.63
N ALA A 367 28.15 37.70 1.59
CA ALA A 367 27.80 37.66 3.02
C ALA A 367 26.68 38.68 3.31
N TYR A 368 25.63 38.25 4.00
CA TYR A 368 24.59 39.12 4.54
C TYR A 368 25.07 39.74 5.86
N ALA A 369 25.18 41.05 5.89
CA ALA A 369 25.39 41.84 7.11
C ALA A 369 24.03 42.22 7.71
N SER A 370 23.91 41.98 9.00
CA SER A 370 22.89 42.52 9.89
C SER A 370 23.26 43.97 10.20
N ASP A 371 22.31 44.90 10.11
CA ASP A 371 22.41 46.21 10.75
C ASP A 371 21.09 46.57 11.42
N GLU A 372 21.26 47.12 12.61
CA GLU A 372 20.27 47.71 13.52
C GLU A 372 19.84 49.09 13.00
N ASP A 373 18.54 49.40 13.13
CA ASP A 373 18.00 50.71 13.55
C ASP A 373 16.49 50.59 13.82
#